data_AF-A0A831YVZ2-F1
#
_entry.id   AF-A0A831YVZ2-F1
#
_cell.length_a   1.000
_cell.length_b   1.000
_cell.length_c   1.000
_cell.angle_alpha   90.00
_cell.angle_beta   90.00
_cell.angle_gamma   90.00
#
_symmetry.space_group_name_H-M   'P 1'
#
loop_
_entity.id
_entity.type
_entity.pdbx_description
1 polymer ?
#
loop_
_entity_poly.entity_id
_entity_poly.type
_entity_poly.pdbx_seq_one_letter_code
_entity_poly.pdbx_strand_id
1 'polypeptide(L)' 'MVVAFLGLLIANVYSQRDFSDVEMKSTHVAGNVYMLEGAGGNIGVSVGEDGILIVDDQFAPLADKIRAALKELGDG' A
#
# COMPACT_ATOMS: atom_id res chain seq x y z
N MET A 1 12.16 22.08 -51.53
CA MET A 1 12.12 22.33 -50.07
C MET A 1 10.67 22.54 -49.66
N VAL A 2 9.98 21.49 -49.23
CA VAL A 2 8.88 21.60 -48.26
C VAL A 2 9.00 20.35 -47.39
N VAL A 3 9.41 20.57 -46.15
CA VAL A 3 9.75 19.56 -45.15
C VAL A 3 8.44 18.98 -44.62
N ALA A 4 8.29 17.66 -44.75
CA ALA A 4 7.20 16.94 -44.12
C ALA A 4 7.41 16.96 -42.60
N PHE A 5 6.50 17.63 -41.88
CA PHE A 5 6.50 17.66 -40.42
C PHE A 5 6.01 16.30 -39.89
N LEU A 6 6.95 15.46 -39.45
CA LEU A 6 6.67 14.25 -38.70
C LEU A 6 6.40 14.66 -37.25
N GLY A 7 5.12 14.68 -36.86
CA GLY A 7 4.71 14.99 -35.49
C GLY A 7 5.19 13.93 -34.51
N LEU A 8 6.09 14.30 -33.60
CA LEU A 8 6.55 13.45 -32.51
C LEU A 8 5.43 13.34 -31.47
N LEU A 9 4.75 12.19 -31.41
CA LEU A 9 3.86 11.89 -30.29
C LEU A 9 4.73 11.69 -29.04
N ILE A 10 4.73 12.68 -28.14
CA ILE A 10 5.27 12.51 -26.80
C ILE A 10 4.25 11.67 -26.03
N ALA A 11 4.46 10.35 -26.02
CA ALA A 11 3.74 9.48 -25.11
C ALA A 11 4.16 9.85 -23.69
N ASN A 12 3.23 10.40 -22.91
CA ASN A 12 3.42 10.54 -21.47
C ASN A 12 3.48 9.12 -20.90
N VAL A 13 4.70 8.64 -20.62
CA VAL A 13 4.88 7.46 -19.78
C VAL A 13 4.45 7.88 -18.39
N TYR A 14 3.21 7.57 -18.03
CA TYR A 14 2.79 7.61 -16.64
C TYR A 14 3.70 6.65 -15.89
N SER A 15 4.59 7.17 -15.04
CA SER A 15 5.42 6.34 -14.16
C SER A 15 4.48 5.59 -13.23
N GLN A 16 4.20 4.33 -13.56
CA GLN A 16 3.48 3.45 -12.67
C GLN A 16 4.41 3.20 -11.48
N ARG A 17 3.97 3.61 -10.28
CA ARG A 17 4.72 3.35 -9.06
C ARG A 17 4.88 1.84 -8.90
N ASP A 18 6.11 1.39 -8.77
CA ASP A 18 6.42 0.01 -8.42
C ASP A 18 6.28 -0.16 -6.90
N PHE A 19 5.49 -1.15 -6.50
CA PHE A 19 5.22 -1.49 -5.11
C PHE A 19 5.84 -2.83 -4.70
N SER A 20 6.60 -3.47 -5.60
CA SER A 20 7.21 -4.79 -5.40
C SER A 20 8.13 -4.85 -4.18
N ASP A 21 8.87 -3.77 -3.91
CA ASP A 21 9.83 -3.67 -2.80
C ASP A 21 9.26 -3.06 -1.51
N VAL A 22 7.95 -2.74 -1.48
CA VAL A 22 7.34 -2.17 -0.27
C VAL A 22 7.23 -3.23 0.82
N GLU A 23 7.86 -2.96 1.97
CA GLU A 23 7.71 -3.75 3.18
C GLU A 23 6.63 -3.16 4.08
N MET A 24 5.89 -4.03 4.76
CA MET A 24 4.88 -3.64 5.74
C MET A 24 5.50 -3.67 7.13
N LYS A 25 5.42 -2.55 7.85
CA LYS A 25 5.97 -2.43 9.20
C LYS A 25 4.85 -2.26 10.22
N SER A 26 4.76 -3.18 11.18
CA SER A 26 3.85 -3.05 12.31
C SER A 26 4.56 -2.46 13.53
N THR A 27 3.93 -1.48 14.16
CA THR A 27 4.36 -0.90 15.44
C THR A 27 3.24 -1.08 16.46
N HIS A 28 3.52 -1.73 17.59
CA HIS A 28 2.58 -1.78 18.71
C HIS A 28 2.43 -0.38 19.33
N VAL A 29 1.19 0.06 19.54
CA VAL A 29 0.89 1.40 20.07
C VAL A 29 0.50 1.29 21.55
N ALA A 30 -0.58 0.57 21.85
CA ALA A 30 -1.06 0.33 23.20
C ALA A 30 -2.13 -0.77 23.22
N GLY A 31 -2.16 -1.60 24.27
CA GLY A 31 -3.18 -2.63 24.41
C GLY A 31 -3.24 -3.54 23.17
N ASN A 32 -4.38 -3.56 22.50
CA ASN A 32 -4.61 -4.31 21.27
C ASN A 32 -4.53 -3.48 19.98
N VAL A 33 -3.98 -2.27 20.07
CA VAL A 33 -3.86 -1.31 18.96
C VAL A 33 -2.45 -1.31 18.40
N TYR A 34 -2.37 -1.41 17.08
CA TYR A 34 -1.14 -1.37 16.28
C TYR A 34 -1.29 -0.33 15.18
N MET A 35 -0.14 0.13 14.68
CA MET A 35 -0.04 0.93 13.47
C MET A 35 0.72 0.13 12.42
N LEU A 36 0.18 0.05 11.20
CA LEU A 36 0.80 -0.62 10.08
C LEU A 36 1.19 0.41 9.01
N GLU A 37 2.47 0.45 8.65
CA GLU A 37 3.05 1.45 7.74
C GLU A 37 3.48 0.77 6.43
N GLY A 38 3.26 1.45 5.30
CA GLY A 38 3.72 1.05 3.97
C GLY A 38 4.14 2.27 3.14
N ALA A 39 3.85 2.28 1.84
CA ALA A 39 4.29 3.37 0.95
C ALA A 39 3.29 4.54 0.81
N GLY A 40 2.07 4.43 1.34
CA GLY A 40 1.02 5.45 1.20
C GLY A 40 0.71 6.27 2.46
N GLY A 41 0.95 5.69 3.63
CA GLY A 41 0.55 6.24 4.92
C GLY A 41 0.44 5.15 5.99
N ASN A 42 -0.29 5.47 7.05
CA ASN A 42 -0.43 4.62 8.23
C ASN A 42 -1.84 4.04 8.31
N ILE A 43 -1.92 2.74 8.52
CA ILE A 43 -3.15 2.00 8.79
C ILE A 43 -3.27 1.82 10.30
N GLY A 44 -4.43 2.17 10.86
CA GLY A 44 -4.77 1.83 12.25
C GLY A 44 -5.30 0.42 12.34
N VAL A 45 -4.79 -0.39 13.27
CA VAL A 45 -5.18 -1.80 13.44
C VAL A 45 -5.60 -2.05 14.88
N SER A 46 -6.75 -2.67 15.08
CA SER A 46 -7.21 -3.18 16.38
C SER A 46 -7.47 -4.68 16.28
N VAL A 47 -6.75 -5.46 17.10
CA VAL A 47 -6.82 -6.93 17.10
C VAL A 47 -7.67 -7.38 18.30
N GLY A 48 -8.67 -8.22 18.10
CA GLY A 48 -9.50 -8.75 19.19
C GLY A 48 -9.87 -10.20 18.93
N GLU A 49 -10.50 -10.83 19.93
CA GLU A 49 -10.98 -12.22 19.84
C GLU A 49 -12.09 -12.42 18.79
N ASP A 50 -12.73 -11.34 18.35
CA ASP A 50 -13.78 -11.36 17.33
C ASP A 50 -13.24 -11.09 15.90
N GLY A 51 -11.94 -10.79 15.76
CA GLY A 51 -11.32 -10.42 14.50
C GLY A 51 -10.41 -9.20 14.54
N ILE A 52 -10.01 -8.77 13.35
CA ILE A 52 -9.15 -7.59 13.14
C ILE A 52 -9.97 -6.48 12.48
N LEU A 53 -10.03 -5.32 13.13
CA LEU A 53 -10.51 -4.08 12.54
C LEU A 53 -9.33 -3.25 12.01
N ILE A 54 -9.45 -2.77 10.77
CA ILE A 54 -8.48 -1.83 10.19
C ILE A 54 -9.15 -0.53 9.76
N VAL A 55 -8.38 0.55 9.75
CA VAL A 55 -8.75 1.86 9.21
C VAL A 55 -7.66 2.30 8.23
N ASP A 56 -8.08 2.60 6.98
CA ASP A 56 -7.23 2.87 5.80
C ASP A 56 -6.75 1.60 5.06
N ASP A 57 -6.59 1.69 3.74
CA ASP A 57 -6.21 0.60 2.81
C ASP A 57 -5.01 0.96 1.89
N GLN A 58 -4.39 2.12 2.10
CA GLN A 58 -3.28 2.65 1.30
C GLN A 58 -3.55 2.67 -0.23
N PHE A 59 -2.92 1.76 -0.97
CA PHE A 59 -3.01 1.64 -2.42
C PHE A 59 -3.43 0.22 -2.79
N ALA A 60 -4.29 0.07 -3.80
CA ALA A 60 -4.82 -1.23 -4.22
C ALA A 60 -3.75 -2.34 -4.44
N PRO A 61 -2.56 -2.08 -5.04
CA PRO A 61 -1.53 -3.11 -5.21
C PRO A 61 -0.92 -3.65 -3.90
N LEU A 62 -1.13 -2.97 -2.77
CA LEU A 62 -0.58 -3.35 -1.47
C LEU A 62 -1.50 -4.26 -0.66
N ALA A 63 -2.73 -4.54 -1.14
CA ALA A 63 -3.74 -5.28 -0.39
C ALA A 63 -3.23 -6.65 0.12
N ASP A 64 -2.53 -7.42 -0.72
CA ASP A 64 -2.03 -8.74 -0.32
C ASP A 64 -0.91 -8.65 0.72
N LYS A 65 -0.06 -7.63 0.63
CA LYS A 65 0.99 -7.36 1.62
C LYS A 65 0.40 -6.93 2.96
N ILE A 66 -0.63 -6.08 2.94
CA ILE A 66 -1.38 -5.69 4.13
C ILE A 66 -1.99 -6.95 4.78
N ARG A 67 -2.69 -7.79 4.01
CA ARG A 67 -3.27 -9.05 4.53
C ARG A 67 -2.23 -9.97 5.14
N ALA A 68 -1.05 -10.09 4.53
CA ALA A 68 0.04 -10.89 5.06
C ALA A 68 0.53 -10.35 6.41
N ALA A 69 0.78 -9.04 6.51
CA ALA A 69 1.21 -8.41 7.76
C ALA A 69 0.16 -8.52 8.87
N LEU A 70 -1.14 -8.41 8.55
CA LEU A 70 -2.21 -8.55 9.55
C LEU A 70 -2.25 -9.95 10.17
N LYS A 71 -1.96 -11.01 9.40
CA LYS A 71 -1.88 -12.39 9.92
C LYS A 71 -0.75 -12.57 10.94
N GLU A 72 0.30 -11.76 10.85
CA GLU A 72 1.41 -11.79 11.82
C GLU A 72 1.02 -11.14 13.15
N LEU A 73 -0.01 -10.29 13.17
CA LEU A 73 -0.50 -9.62 14.37
C LEU A 73 -1.50 -10.46 15.18
N GLY A 74 -2.10 -11.48 14.56
CA GLY A 74 -2.96 -12.44 15.21
C GLY A 74 -4.00 -13.03 14.28
N ASP A 75 -4.60 -14.12 14.74
CA ASP A 75 -5.81 -14.71 14.16
C ASP A 75 -6.94 -14.32 15.11
N GLY A 76 -7.59 -13.19 14.86
CA GLY A 76 -8.91 -12.99 15.45
C GLY A 76 -9.90 -13.98 14.84
#